data_AF-A0A1W2F742-F1
#
_entry.id   AF-A0A1W2F742-F1
#
_cell.length_a   1.000
_cell.length_b   1.000
_cell.length_c   1.000
_cell.angle_alpha   90.00
_cell.angle_beta   90.00
_cell.angle_gamma   90.00
#
_symmetry.space_group_name_H-M   'P 1'
#
loop_
_entity.id
_entity.type
_entity.pdbx_description
1 polymer ?
#
loop_
_entity_poly.entity_id
_entity_poly.type
_entity_poly.pdbx_seq_one_letter_code
_entity_poly.pdbx_strand_id
1 'polypeptide(L)'
;MKVKSCKPSISRKKALSILMAVTNGVNSLAPLAMPLVAVSTEMPKVREGKADDLLALSFNRGGQILDRLFFTTAYAAYTPEVSATVTVSDEVIDDGGTQNVYGTGSTTNVTVGSATVGPGGTQNVSSGGSTTGTTINMNGWQHVYDGGVASGTTIDNLGRQIVHSGGIASGTIINIASQIVSSGGSADSTTINNGGGQSVYGSATNTTIDRGSQNVYGIASGTTINSGTQTVYSGGSASGTIVSSGGTQDVYGSATGTTINGGGYQNVYSGGSAASTTVNNSGT
;
A
#
# COMPACT_ATOMS: atom_id res chain seq x y z
N MET A 1 -13.48 -28.47 -27.21
CA MET A 1 -13.96 -27.18 -27.73
C MET A 1 -12.78 -26.21 -27.68
N LYS A 2 -12.20 -25.79 -28.82
CA LYS A 2 -11.01 -24.89 -28.84
C LYS A 2 -11.47 -23.43 -28.71
N VAL A 3 -11.10 -22.76 -27.63
CA VAL A 3 -11.35 -21.32 -27.43
C VAL A 3 -10.25 -20.53 -28.16
N LYS A 4 -10.64 -19.66 -29.09
CA LYS A 4 -9.73 -18.72 -29.79
C LYS A 4 -9.30 -17.64 -28.81
N SER A 5 -7.98 -17.51 -28.58
CA SER A 5 -7.37 -16.36 -27.92
C SER A 5 -7.56 -15.12 -28.81
N CYS A 6 -8.32 -14.14 -28.32
CA CYS A 6 -8.40 -12.81 -28.91
C CYS A 6 -7.32 -11.94 -28.25
N LYS A 7 -6.23 -11.65 -28.97
CA LYS A 7 -5.22 -10.66 -28.53
C LYS A 7 -5.74 -9.25 -28.79
N PRO A 8 -5.56 -8.28 -27.87
CA PRO A 8 -5.97 -6.90 -28.10
C PRO A 8 -5.07 -6.22 -29.14
N SER A 9 -5.67 -5.56 -30.14
CA SER A 9 -4.96 -4.73 -31.11
C SER A 9 -5.01 -3.26 -30.71
N ILE A 10 -3.86 -2.60 -30.67
CA ILE A 10 -3.79 -1.16 -30.45
C ILE A 10 -3.98 -0.44 -31.79
N SER A 11 -5.03 0.37 -31.87
CA SER A 11 -5.32 1.21 -33.04
C SER A 11 -4.17 2.18 -33.34
N ARG A 12 -3.81 2.31 -34.64
CA ARG A 12 -2.79 3.26 -35.16
C ARG A 12 -2.91 4.68 -34.60
N LYS A 13 -4.12 5.14 -34.26
CA LYS A 13 -4.35 6.47 -33.68
C LYS A 13 -3.81 6.62 -32.25
N LYS A 14 -3.77 5.53 -31.46
CA LYS A 14 -3.24 5.51 -30.08
C LYS A 14 -1.71 5.46 -30.05
N ALA A 15 -1.09 4.82 -31.03
CA ALA A 15 0.38 4.83 -31.19
C ALA A 15 0.89 6.22 -31.60
N LEU A 16 0.13 6.93 -32.46
CA LEU A 16 0.52 8.26 -32.93
C LEU A 16 0.40 9.34 -31.84
N SER A 17 -0.56 9.23 -30.91
CA SER A 17 -0.70 10.15 -29.78
C SER A 17 0.45 10.03 -28.76
N ILE A 18 1.04 8.84 -28.60
CA ILE A 18 2.19 8.63 -27.71
C ILE A 18 3.46 9.24 -28.32
N LEU A 19 3.63 9.16 -29.64
CA LEU A 19 4.80 9.73 -30.31
C LEU A 19 4.77 11.28 -30.35
N MET A 20 3.59 11.90 -30.48
CA MET A 20 3.47 13.37 -30.53
C MET A 20 3.56 14.06 -29.16
N ALA A 21 3.28 13.37 -28.05
CA ALA A 21 3.42 13.94 -26.71
C ALA A 21 4.90 14.12 -26.31
N VAL A 22 5.80 13.29 -26.83
CA VAL A 22 7.24 13.36 -26.55
C VAL A 22 7.91 14.56 -27.24
N THR A 23 7.41 14.98 -28.40
CA THR A 23 7.99 16.14 -29.11
C THR A 23 7.66 17.50 -28.48
N ASN A 24 6.60 17.60 -27.67
CA ASN A 24 6.21 18.87 -27.04
C ASN A 24 6.85 19.12 -25.67
N GLY A 25 7.50 18.12 -25.05
CA GLY A 25 8.16 18.22 -23.75
C GLY A 25 9.60 18.74 -23.79
N VAL A 26 10.18 18.97 -24.97
CA VAL A 26 11.61 19.31 -25.12
C VAL A 26 11.88 20.82 -25.31
N ASN A 27 10.85 21.67 -25.29
CA ASN A 27 10.97 23.11 -25.56
C ASN A 27 11.06 24.00 -24.31
N SER A 28 11.95 23.68 -23.38
CA SER A 28 12.35 24.61 -22.32
C SER A 28 13.84 24.46 -22.01
N LEU A 29 14.67 25.14 -22.81
CA LEU A 29 15.99 25.73 -22.50
C LEU A 29 16.70 26.15 -23.81
N ALA A 30 16.52 27.43 -24.19
CA ALA A 30 17.36 28.37 -25.00
C ALA A 30 18.15 27.91 -26.29
N PRO A 31 18.50 28.84 -27.20
CA PRO A 31 18.49 28.61 -28.65
C PRO A 31 19.83 28.15 -29.24
N LEU A 32 19.79 27.18 -30.16
CA LEU A 32 20.82 26.99 -31.18
C LEU A 32 20.13 26.94 -32.54
N ALA A 33 20.34 28.00 -33.32
CA ALA A 33 19.90 28.11 -34.69
C ALA A 33 20.69 27.14 -35.57
N MET A 34 20.01 26.29 -36.36
CA MET A 34 20.45 25.79 -37.67
C MET A 34 19.36 24.92 -38.35
N PRO A 35 19.37 24.77 -39.69
CA PRO A 35 18.16 24.88 -40.51
C PRO A 35 17.34 23.60 -40.65
N LEU A 36 16.04 23.83 -40.85
CA LEU A 36 15.02 22.85 -41.21
C LEU A 36 15.37 22.18 -42.56
N VAL A 37 15.94 20.98 -42.53
CA VAL A 37 16.07 20.13 -43.71
C VAL A 37 14.90 19.14 -43.73
N ALA A 38 14.04 19.31 -44.74
CA ALA A 38 12.91 18.44 -45.03
C ALA A 38 13.38 16.99 -45.22
N VAL A 39 12.85 16.05 -44.42
CA VAL A 39 13.03 14.62 -44.64
C VAL A 39 11.74 14.05 -45.22
N SER A 40 11.94 13.47 -46.41
CA SER A 40 11.02 12.78 -47.32
C SER A 40 9.82 12.08 -46.70
N THR A 41 8.65 12.34 -47.28
CA THR A 41 7.39 11.63 -47.05
C THR A 41 7.35 10.31 -47.83
N GLU A 42 8.13 9.30 -47.45
CA GLU A 42 7.85 7.92 -47.86
C GLU A 42 8.09 6.93 -46.70
N MET A 43 6.99 6.37 -46.17
CA MET A 43 7.04 5.29 -45.20
C MET A 43 7.36 3.96 -45.90
N PRO A 44 8.36 3.18 -45.44
CA PRO A 44 8.51 1.81 -45.91
C PRO A 44 7.41 0.91 -45.33
N LYS A 45 6.90 0.00 -46.17
CA LYS A 45 5.85 -0.98 -45.81
C LYS A 45 6.35 -1.89 -44.68
N VAL A 46 5.77 -1.76 -43.48
CA VAL A 46 6.00 -2.71 -42.38
C VAL A 46 5.16 -3.97 -42.64
N ARG A 47 5.84 -5.13 -42.78
CA ARG A 47 5.20 -6.46 -42.74
C ARG A 47 4.75 -6.76 -41.32
N GLU A 48 3.55 -7.31 -41.17
CA GLU A 48 3.06 -7.81 -39.88
C GLU A 48 3.92 -8.99 -39.40
N GLY A 49 4.75 -8.74 -38.38
CA GLY A 49 5.56 -9.74 -37.67
C GLY A 49 4.98 -10.03 -36.29
N LYS A 50 5.22 -11.24 -35.78
CA LYS A 50 4.77 -11.70 -34.45
C LYS A 50 5.40 -10.85 -33.33
N ALA A 51 4.70 -10.78 -32.19
CA ALA A 51 5.09 -9.97 -31.01
C ALA A 51 6.47 -10.31 -30.40
N ASP A 52 7.14 -11.36 -30.88
CA ASP A 52 8.42 -11.84 -30.35
C ASP A 52 9.63 -11.22 -31.09
N ASP A 53 9.41 -10.42 -32.15
CA ASP A 53 10.46 -9.72 -32.91
C ASP A 53 10.78 -8.30 -32.41
N LEU A 54 10.41 -7.94 -31.17
CA LEU A 54 10.78 -6.64 -30.56
C LEU A 54 12.20 -6.64 -29.97
N LEU A 55 13.14 -7.32 -30.63
CA LEU A 55 14.56 -7.31 -30.29
C LEU A 55 15.37 -6.85 -31.51
N ALA A 56 16.02 -5.69 -31.34
CA ALA A 56 17.08 -5.11 -32.16
C ALA A 56 16.72 -4.54 -33.55
N LEU A 57 16.22 -3.30 -33.56
CA LEU A 57 16.59 -2.32 -34.61
C LEU A 57 17.59 -1.32 -34.03
N SER A 58 18.82 -1.80 -33.81
CA SER A 58 19.99 -0.94 -33.59
C SER A 58 20.33 -0.27 -34.92
N PHE A 59 20.05 1.03 -35.07
CA PHE A 59 20.57 1.81 -36.18
C PHE A 59 22.08 1.97 -36.03
N ASN A 60 22.84 1.20 -36.80
CA ASN A 60 24.28 1.41 -36.91
C ASN A 60 24.55 2.51 -37.96
N ARG A 61 24.73 3.74 -37.50
CA ARG A 61 25.52 4.77 -38.21
C ARG A 61 26.33 5.55 -37.18
N GLY A 62 27.60 5.18 -37.06
CA GLY A 62 28.61 6.03 -36.41
C GLY A 62 28.80 5.83 -34.90
N GLY A 63 29.19 4.64 -34.47
CA GLY A 63 30.21 4.48 -33.43
C GLY A 63 30.01 5.13 -32.05
N GLN A 64 28.78 5.38 -31.60
CA GLN A 64 28.49 5.74 -30.21
C GLN A 64 27.52 4.70 -29.67
N ILE A 65 28.05 3.79 -28.86
CA ILE A 65 27.25 2.92 -28.01
C ILE A 65 26.59 3.87 -27.00
N LEU A 66 25.38 4.34 -27.29
CA LEU A 66 24.57 5.01 -26.27
C LEU A 66 24.19 3.93 -25.28
N ASP A 67 24.98 3.85 -24.22
CA ASP A 67 24.75 3.03 -23.05
C ASP A 67 23.29 3.22 -22.60
N ARG A 68 22.53 2.13 -22.69
CA ARG A 68 21.25 1.93 -21.99
C ARG A 68 20.11 2.88 -22.36
N LEU A 69 19.52 2.69 -23.54
CA LEU A 69 18.09 2.98 -23.71
C LEU A 69 17.26 1.70 -23.45
N PHE A 70 17.29 1.21 -22.21
CA PHE A 70 16.27 0.29 -21.73
C PHE A 70 15.01 1.11 -21.37
N PHE A 71 14.26 1.55 -22.38
CA PHE A 71 12.86 1.89 -22.18
C PHE A 71 12.01 0.75 -22.73
N THR A 72 12.09 -0.38 -22.03
CA THR A 72 10.93 -1.22 -21.86
C THR A 72 10.41 -0.87 -20.47
N THR A 73 9.37 -0.04 -20.42
CA THR A 73 8.42 -0.14 -19.31
C THR A 73 7.80 -1.53 -19.44
N ALA A 74 8.45 -2.52 -18.86
CA ALA A 74 7.82 -3.77 -18.52
C ALA A 74 6.74 -3.41 -17.50
N TYR A 75 5.58 -3.00 -17.99
CA TYR A 75 4.36 -2.93 -17.21
C TYR A 75 4.17 -4.37 -16.72
N ALA A 76 4.48 -4.63 -15.44
CA ALA A 76 4.29 -5.95 -14.88
C ALA A 76 2.81 -6.28 -15.10
N ALA A 77 2.54 -7.32 -15.88
CA ALA A 77 1.18 -7.76 -16.14
C ALA A 77 0.67 -8.41 -14.84
N TYR A 78 0.09 -7.60 -13.95
CA TYR A 78 -0.62 -8.11 -12.77
C TYR A 78 -1.95 -8.71 -13.20
N THR A 79 -2.50 -9.59 -12.38
CA THR A 79 -3.79 -10.22 -12.61
C THR A 79 -4.87 -9.37 -11.94
N PRO A 80 -5.75 -8.68 -12.70
CA PRO A 80 -6.73 -7.76 -12.10
C PRO A 80 -7.82 -8.49 -11.32
N GLU A 81 -8.10 -9.75 -11.65
CA GLU A 81 -9.16 -10.55 -11.06
C GLU A 81 -8.59 -11.88 -10.55
N VAL A 82 -8.32 -11.96 -9.25
CA VAL A 82 -7.82 -13.15 -8.57
C VAL A 82 -9.00 -13.85 -7.90
N SER A 83 -9.65 -14.72 -8.67
CA SER A 83 -10.84 -15.47 -8.25
C SER A 83 -10.52 -16.94 -7.94
N ALA A 84 -11.54 -17.79 -7.77
CA ALA A 84 -11.37 -19.16 -7.29
C ALA A 84 -10.30 -19.95 -8.06
N THR A 85 -9.40 -20.61 -7.30
CA THR A 85 -8.22 -21.38 -7.78
C THR A 85 -7.08 -20.57 -8.39
N VAL A 86 -7.19 -19.24 -8.47
CA VAL A 86 -6.11 -18.37 -8.90
C VAL A 86 -5.24 -18.02 -7.70
N THR A 87 -3.96 -18.36 -7.79
CA THR A 87 -2.93 -17.86 -6.88
C THR A 87 -1.92 -17.10 -7.70
N VAL A 88 -1.66 -15.85 -7.31
CA VAL A 88 -0.64 -15.00 -7.94
C VAL A 88 0.40 -14.60 -6.93
N SER A 89 1.64 -14.46 -7.38
CA SER A 89 2.72 -14.01 -6.53
C SER A 89 3.55 -12.94 -7.22
N ASP A 90 4.18 -12.09 -6.39
CA ASP A 90 5.21 -11.15 -6.82
C ASP A 90 4.72 -10.16 -7.91
N GLU A 91 3.42 -9.87 -7.90
CA GLU A 91 2.82 -8.90 -8.81
C GLU A 91 3.03 -7.47 -8.30
N VAL A 92 3.09 -6.52 -9.24
CA VAL A 92 3.16 -5.09 -8.94
C VAL A 92 1.92 -4.40 -9.50
N ILE A 93 1.15 -3.77 -8.62
CA ILE A 93 -0.01 -2.95 -8.97
C ILE A 93 0.43 -1.49 -8.97
N ASP A 94 0.84 -1.03 -10.15
CA ASP A 94 1.32 0.33 -10.40
C ASP A 94 0.16 1.32 -10.61
N ASP A 95 0.52 2.50 -11.12
CA ASP A 95 -0.33 3.68 -11.28
C ASP A 95 -1.67 3.38 -11.98
N GLY A 96 -2.78 3.59 -11.26
CA GLY A 96 -4.14 3.31 -11.74
C GLY A 96 -4.53 1.83 -11.82
N GLY A 97 -3.65 0.91 -11.43
CA GLY A 97 -3.94 -0.52 -11.38
C GLY A 97 -4.93 -0.88 -10.28
N THR A 98 -5.79 -1.86 -10.51
CA THR A 98 -6.72 -2.39 -9.50
C THR A 98 -6.77 -3.92 -9.57
N GLN A 99 -6.39 -4.58 -8.48
CA GLN A 99 -6.54 -6.02 -8.30
C GLN A 99 -7.67 -6.33 -7.35
N ASN A 100 -8.61 -7.16 -7.79
CA ASN A 100 -9.70 -7.71 -6.99
C ASN A 100 -9.39 -9.15 -6.62
N VAL A 101 -9.34 -9.46 -5.33
CA VAL A 101 -9.10 -10.79 -4.76
C VAL A 101 -10.38 -11.24 -4.06
N TYR A 102 -10.97 -12.36 -4.47
CA TYR A 102 -12.27 -12.81 -3.95
C TYR A 102 -12.48 -14.32 -4.17
N GLY A 103 -13.55 -14.87 -3.59
CA GLY A 103 -13.81 -16.30 -3.65
C GLY A 103 -12.67 -17.04 -2.95
N THR A 104 -12.11 -18.10 -3.53
CA THR A 104 -10.90 -18.74 -2.95
C THR A 104 -9.60 -18.24 -3.59
N GLY A 105 -9.60 -17.02 -4.14
CA GLY A 105 -8.43 -16.40 -4.76
C GLY A 105 -7.40 -15.98 -3.72
N SER A 106 -6.11 -16.12 -4.05
CA SER A 106 -5.02 -15.80 -3.14
C SER A 106 -3.89 -15.03 -3.80
N THR A 107 -3.29 -14.08 -3.08
CA THR A 107 -2.10 -13.36 -3.54
C THR A 107 -0.97 -13.46 -2.53
N THR A 108 0.28 -13.46 -3.01
CA THR A 108 1.47 -13.50 -2.17
C THR A 108 2.51 -12.47 -2.64
N ASN A 109 3.12 -11.72 -1.73
CA ASN A 109 4.18 -10.74 -2.04
C ASN A 109 3.78 -9.68 -3.08
N VAL A 110 2.51 -9.28 -3.12
CA VAL A 110 2.06 -8.23 -4.05
C VAL A 110 2.56 -6.88 -3.58
N THR A 111 3.15 -6.11 -4.48
CA THR A 111 3.49 -4.71 -4.25
C THR A 111 2.39 -3.81 -4.80
N VAL A 112 1.87 -2.90 -3.98
CA VAL A 112 0.78 -1.99 -4.32
C VAL A 112 1.24 -0.55 -4.16
N GLY A 113 1.16 0.26 -5.20
CA GLY A 113 1.57 1.66 -5.17
C GLY A 113 2.56 2.00 -6.29
N SER A 114 2.94 3.27 -6.36
CA SER A 114 3.81 3.78 -7.42
C SER A 114 5.18 4.17 -6.86
N ALA A 115 6.24 3.94 -7.65
CA ALA A 115 7.57 4.50 -7.37
C ALA A 115 7.68 5.99 -7.79
N THR A 116 6.63 6.55 -8.40
CA THR A 116 6.61 7.92 -8.94
C THR A 116 5.44 8.73 -8.38
N VAL A 117 5.48 10.05 -8.57
CA VAL A 117 4.36 10.94 -8.22
C VAL A 117 3.20 10.70 -9.19
N GLY A 118 2.23 9.90 -8.76
CA GLY A 118 1.02 9.56 -9.53
C GLY A 118 -0.02 8.81 -8.68
N PRO A 119 -1.25 8.58 -9.19
CA PRO A 119 -2.26 7.77 -8.52
C PRO A 119 -1.80 6.31 -8.35
N GLY A 120 -1.43 5.90 -7.13
CA GLY A 120 -0.94 4.54 -6.87
C GLY A 120 -1.97 3.43 -7.12
N GLY A 121 -1.50 2.18 -7.07
CA GLY A 121 -2.34 1.00 -7.27
C GLY A 121 -3.31 0.72 -6.13
N THR A 122 -4.31 -0.10 -6.41
CA THR A 122 -5.33 -0.53 -5.45
C THR A 122 -5.44 -2.05 -5.42
N GLN A 123 -5.46 -2.65 -4.23
CA GLN A 123 -5.79 -4.06 -4.00
C GLN A 123 -7.05 -4.16 -3.15
N ASN A 124 -8.11 -4.72 -3.73
CA ASN A 124 -9.38 -4.99 -3.06
C ASN A 124 -9.43 -6.47 -2.67
N VAL A 125 -9.52 -6.75 -1.37
CA VAL A 125 -9.65 -8.09 -0.81
C VAL A 125 -11.07 -8.25 -0.31
N SER A 126 -11.89 -8.97 -1.07
CA SER A 126 -13.32 -9.16 -0.80
C SER A 126 -13.60 -10.55 -0.24
N SER A 127 -14.88 -10.86 0.00
CA SER A 127 -15.33 -12.12 0.61
C SER A 127 -14.60 -13.37 0.08
N GLY A 128 -13.97 -14.09 1.00
CA GLY A 128 -13.16 -15.29 0.76
C GLY A 128 -11.73 -15.04 0.27
N GLY A 129 -11.47 -13.88 -0.33
CA GLY A 129 -10.16 -13.54 -0.85
C GLY A 129 -9.10 -13.41 0.25
N SER A 130 -7.88 -13.86 -0.05
CA SER A 130 -6.78 -13.83 0.91
C SER A 130 -5.49 -13.26 0.31
N THR A 131 -4.81 -12.39 1.06
CA THR A 131 -3.50 -11.85 0.66
C THR A 131 -2.46 -12.12 1.75
N THR A 132 -1.24 -12.42 1.35
CA THR A 132 -0.10 -12.66 2.25
C THR A 132 1.12 -11.84 1.82
N GLY A 133 1.72 -11.08 2.72
CA GLY A 133 2.95 -10.34 2.43
C GLY A 133 2.75 -9.16 1.47
N THR A 134 1.55 -8.59 1.37
CA THR A 134 1.32 -7.40 0.54
C THR A 134 2.18 -6.25 1.05
N THR A 135 2.95 -5.61 0.18
CA THR A 135 3.68 -4.37 0.48
C THR A 135 2.96 -3.19 -0.14
N ILE A 136 2.54 -2.23 0.67
CA ILE A 136 1.82 -1.02 0.23
C ILE A 136 2.79 0.15 0.30
N ASN A 137 3.11 0.73 -0.85
CA ASN A 137 4.01 1.88 -1.00
C ASN A 137 3.24 3.18 -1.21
N MET A 138 3.95 4.23 -1.60
CA MET A 138 3.41 5.56 -1.85
C MET A 138 2.19 5.53 -2.77
N ASN A 139 1.13 6.19 -2.30
CA ASN A 139 -0.19 6.28 -2.92
C ASN A 139 -0.89 4.92 -3.15
N GLY A 140 -0.34 3.82 -2.64
CA GLY A 140 -0.95 2.49 -2.71
C GLY A 140 -2.06 2.31 -1.68
N TRP A 141 -3.10 1.57 -2.07
CA TRP A 141 -4.25 1.27 -1.23
C TRP A 141 -4.52 -0.21 -1.17
N GLN A 142 -4.69 -0.75 0.04
CA GLN A 142 -5.32 -2.04 0.23
C GLN A 142 -6.64 -1.85 0.97
N HIS A 143 -7.73 -2.30 0.36
CA HIS A 143 -9.04 -2.37 1.00
C HIS A 143 -9.34 -3.82 1.36
N VAL A 144 -9.57 -4.10 2.64
CA VAL A 144 -9.99 -5.41 3.13
C VAL A 144 -11.47 -5.32 3.49
N TYR A 145 -12.33 -5.85 2.63
CA TYR A 145 -13.78 -5.83 2.76
C TYR A 145 -14.31 -7.03 3.57
N ASP A 146 -15.63 -7.07 3.75
CA ASP A 146 -16.32 -8.13 4.47
C ASP A 146 -15.94 -9.53 3.98
N GLY A 147 -15.46 -10.37 4.90
CA GLY A 147 -14.98 -11.73 4.64
C GLY A 147 -13.63 -11.81 3.91
N GLY A 148 -12.97 -10.70 3.63
CA GLY A 148 -11.61 -10.65 3.11
C GLY A 148 -10.57 -10.73 4.22
N VAL A 149 -9.42 -11.36 3.93
CA VAL A 149 -8.33 -11.54 4.90
C VAL A 149 -6.99 -11.07 4.33
N ALA A 150 -6.32 -10.15 5.02
CA ALA A 150 -4.96 -9.73 4.71
C ALA A 150 -3.99 -10.14 5.83
N SER A 151 -2.92 -10.85 5.49
CA SER A 151 -1.91 -11.32 6.45
C SER A 151 -0.52 -10.79 6.12
N GLY A 152 0.21 -10.31 7.12
CA GLY A 152 1.59 -9.85 6.95
C GLY A 152 1.72 -8.66 6.01
N THR A 153 0.71 -7.78 5.94
CA THR A 153 0.79 -6.57 5.12
C THR A 153 1.83 -5.61 5.70
N THR A 154 2.78 -5.15 4.88
CA THR A 154 3.70 -4.06 5.23
C THR A 154 3.22 -2.77 4.58
N ILE A 155 3.05 -1.70 5.36
CA ILE A 155 2.62 -0.39 4.88
C ILE A 155 3.76 0.62 5.04
N ASP A 156 4.23 1.14 3.92
CA ASP A 156 5.39 2.01 3.79
C ASP A 156 5.04 3.33 3.07
N ASN A 157 5.92 4.32 3.19
CA ASN A 157 5.96 5.50 2.31
C ASN A 157 4.59 6.18 2.07
N LEU A 158 3.79 6.41 3.11
CA LEU A 158 2.44 7.01 3.03
C LEU A 158 1.37 6.14 2.35
N GLY A 159 1.63 4.84 2.20
CA GLY A 159 0.62 3.86 1.81
C GLY A 159 -0.51 3.75 2.84
N ARG A 160 -1.62 3.11 2.42
CA ARG A 160 -2.77 2.92 3.31
C ARG A 160 -3.40 1.54 3.21
N GLN A 161 -3.67 0.95 4.37
CA GLN A 161 -4.59 -0.18 4.50
C GLN A 161 -5.88 0.30 5.17
N ILE A 162 -7.03 -0.03 4.58
CA ILE A 162 -8.34 0.16 5.19
C ILE A 162 -8.97 -1.21 5.40
N VAL A 163 -9.23 -1.53 6.66
CA VAL A 163 -9.97 -2.72 7.07
C VAL A 163 -11.42 -2.31 7.32
N HIS A 164 -12.30 -2.67 6.40
CA HIS A 164 -13.72 -2.35 6.46
C HIS A 164 -14.46 -3.30 7.42
N SER A 165 -15.76 -3.04 7.63
CA SER A 165 -16.62 -3.94 8.42
C SER A 165 -16.54 -5.38 7.91
N GLY A 166 -16.28 -6.32 8.81
CA GLY A 166 -16.14 -7.75 8.49
C GLY A 166 -14.80 -8.15 7.84
N GLY A 167 -13.94 -7.18 7.52
CA GLY A 167 -12.58 -7.43 7.04
C GLY A 167 -11.63 -7.74 8.19
N ILE A 168 -10.61 -8.57 7.91
CA ILE A 168 -9.61 -9.00 8.89
C ILE A 168 -8.20 -8.72 8.38
N ALA A 169 -7.42 -7.98 9.16
CA ALA A 169 -5.98 -7.83 8.96
C ALA A 169 -5.21 -8.48 10.12
N SER A 170 -4.15 -9.24 9.84
CA SER A 170 -3.31 -9.87 10.86
C SER A 170 -1.83 -9.68 10.56
N GLY A 171 -1.04 -9.31 11.58
CA GLY A 171 0.40 -9.11 11.44
C GLY A 171 0.76 -7.92 10.54
N THR A 172 -0.09 -6.90 10.47
CA THR A 172 0.22 -5.68 9.70
C THR A 172 1.41 -4.94 10.33
N ILE A 173 2.39 -4.55 9.52
CA ILE A 173 3.52 -3.70 9.93
C ILE A 173 3.31 -2.31 9.33
N ILE A 174 3.25 -1.28 10.17
CA ILE A 174 3.06 0.11 9.75
C ILE A 174 4.35 0.88 10.01
N ASN A 175 5.04 1.29 8.94
CA ASN A 175 6.21 2.17 9.00
C ASN A 175 5.74 3.62 8.88
N ILE A 176 6.26 4.43 7.97
CA ILE A 176 5.83 5.84 7.80
C ILE A 176 4.52 5.89 7.00
N ALA A 177 3.43 5.35 7.56
CA ALA A 177 2.19 5.06 6.85
C ALA A 177 0.96 4.95 7.78
N SER A 178 -0.19 4.53 7.23
CA SER A 178 -1.47 4.46 7.95
C SER A 178 -2.23 3.15 7.77
N GLN A 179 -2.76 2.62 8.88
CA GLN A 179 -3.85 1.64 8.89
C GLN A 179 -5.12 2.29 9.47
N ILE A 180 -6.26 2.10 8.82
CA ILE A 180 -7.57 2.48 9.34
C ILE A 180 -8.38 1.20 9.54
N VAL A 181 -8.81 0.95 10.77
CA VAL A 181 -9.73 -0.15 11.11
C VAL A 181 -11.10 0.45 11.31
N SER A 182 -11.98 0.35 10.30
CA SER A 182 -13.34 0.88 10.35
C SER A 182 -14.20 0.14 11.38
N SER A 183 -15.34 0.72 11.74
CA SER A 183 -16.33 0.04 12.60
C SER A 183 -16.70 -1.34 12.02
N GLY A 184 -16.66 -2.38 12.86
CA GLY A 184 -16.85 -3.78 12.46
C GLY A 184 -15.63 -4.46 11.82
N GLY A 185 -14.56 -3.72 11.52
CA GLY A 185 -13.29 -4.29 11.06
C GLY A 185 -12.41 -4.78 12.22
N SER A 186 -11.51 -5.73 11.93
CA SER A 186 -10.60 -6.32 12.92
C SER A 186 -9.15 -6.29 12.46
N ALA A 187 -8.27 -5.79 13.32
CA ALA A 187 -6.82 -5.89 13.15
C ALA A 187 -6.21 -6.65 14.34
N ASP A 188 -5.41 -7.68 14.07
CA ASP A 188 -4.69 -8.42 15.10
C ASP A 188 -3.18 -8.35 14.89
N SER A 189 -2.43 -8.25 15.98
CA SER A 189 -0.97 -8.29 15.98
C SER A 189 -0.32 -7.22 15.09
N THR A 190 -0.96 -6.05 14.97
CA THR A 190 -0.38 -4.90 14.25
C THR A 190 0.87 -4.40 14.97
N THR A 191 1.96 -4.15 14.24
CA THR A 191 3.16 -3.46 14.73
C THR A 191 3.22 -2.06 14.14
N ILE A 192 3.29 -1.04 14.98
CA ILE A 192 3.34 0.37 14.57
C ILE A 192 4.71 0.95 14.88
N ASN A 193 5.54 1.12 13.85
CA ASN A 193 6.89 1.64 13.95
C ASN A 193 6.89 3.18 13.92
N ASN A 194 8.09 3.77 14.01
CA ASN A 194 8.28 5.22 13.95
C ASN A 194 7.65 5.85 12.70
N GLY A 195 6.81 6.87 12.90
CA GLY A 195 6.05 7.52 11.84
C GLY A 195 4.76 6.81 11.43
N GLY A 196 4.47 5.65 12.02
CA GLY A 196 3.26 4.87 11.74
C GLY A 196 2.07 5.30 12.57
N GLY A 197 0.90 5.24 11.93
CA GLY A 197 -0.38 5.55 12.58
C GLY A 197 -1.41 4.44 12.37
N GLN A 198 -2.07 4.01 13.44
CA GLN A 198 -3.26 3.19 13.38
C GLN A 198 -4.46 3.95 13.95
N SER A 199 -5.52 4.11 13.15
CA SER A 199 -6.80 4.65 13.61
C SER A 199 -7.81 3.51 13.76
N VAL A 200 -8.26 3.27 14.99
CA VAL A 200 -9.12 2.13 15.36
C VAL A 200 -10.52 2.63 15.66
N TYR A 201 -11.44 2.48 14.71
CA TYR A 201 -12.89 2.65 14.91
C TYR A 201 -13.60 1.32 15.17
N GLY A 202 -13.03 0.21 14.70
CA GLY A 202 -13.47 -1.16 14.98
C GLY A 202 -12.74 -1.76 16.18
N SER A 203 -12.07 -2.91 15.96
CA SER A 203 -11.31 -3.61 16.99
C SER A 203 -9.86 -3.83 16.58
N ALA A 204 -8.93 -3.54 17.50
CA ALA A 204 -7.52 -3.88 17.38
C ALA A 204 -7.08 -4.73 18.58
N THR A 205 -6.43 -5.87 18.33
CA THR A 205 -5.89 -6.76 19.37
C THR A 205 -4.39 -6.94 19.24
N ASN A 206 -3.71 -7.13 20.36
CA ASN A 206 -2.28 -7.45 20.43
C ASN A 206 -1.38 -6.46 19.68
N THR A 207 -1.78 -5.18 19.62
CA THR A 207 -1.01 -4.16 18.91
C THR A 207 0.29 -3.85 19.65
N THR A 208 1.40 -3.80 18.93
CA THR A 208 2.69 -3.33 19.45
C THR A 208 3.00 -1.95 18.88
N ILE A 209 3.23 -0.97 19.75
CA ILE A 209 3.61 0.40 19.37
C ILE A 209 5.10 0.59 19.68
N ASP A 210 5.91 0.75 18.64
CA ASP A 210 7.34 1.01 18.70
C ASP A 210 7.69 2.35 18.02
N ARG A 211 7.44 3.43 18.76
CA ARG A 211 7.58 4.86 18.40
C ARG A 211 6.50 5.41 17.46
N GLY A 212 5.51 4.59 17.10
CA GLY A 212 4.34 5.02 16.35
C GLY A 212 3.20 5.58 17.22
N SER A 213 2.00 5.66 16.63
CA SER A 213 0.78 6.13 17.30
C SER A 213 -0.43 5.24 17.01
N GLN A 214 -1.21 4.94 18.05
CA GLN A 214 -2.52 4.30 17.94
C GLN A 214 -3.61 5.24 18.47
N ASN A 215 -4.57 5.59 17.61
CA ASN A 215 -5.74 6.39 17.96
C ASN A 215 -6.96 5.47 18.11
N VAL A 216 -7.46 5.31 19.33
CA VAL A 216 -8.56 4.39 19.65
C VAL A 216 -9.86 5.15 19.81
N TYR A 217 -10.75 4.99 18.82
CA TYR A 217 -12.14 5.45 18.84
C TYR A 217 -13.12 4.31 19.12
N GLY A 218 -12.74 3.08 18.78
CA GLY A 218 -13.45 1.84 19.06
C GLY A 218 -12.83 1.09 20.23
N ILE A 219 -12.36 -0.14 19.98
CA ILE A 219 -11.82 -1.04 21.02
C ILE A 219 -10.37 -1.42 20.70
N ALA A 220 -9.49 -1.28 21.69
CA ALA A 220 -8.15 -1.86 21.68
C ALA A 220 -7.96 -2.82 22.87
N SER A 221 -7.33 -3.97 22.64
CA SER A 221 -7.04 -4.94 23.71
C SER A 221 -5.64 -5.54 23.59
N GLY A 222 -4.94 -5.66 24.71
CA GLY A 222 -3.59 -6.23 24.76
C GLY A 222 -2.54 -5.37 24.06
N THR A 223 -2.74 -4.06 23.99
CA THR A 223 -1.75 -3.16 23.38
C THR A 223 -0.48 -3.11 24.23
N THR A 224 0.69 -3.29 23.61
CA THR A 224 2.00 -3.05 24.24
C THR A 224 2.63 -1.79 23.66
N ILE A 225 2.94 -0.82 24.50
CA ILE A 225 3.55 0.46 24.13
C ILE A 225 5.01 0.44 24.57
N ASN A 226 5.93 0.10 23.65
CA ASN A 226 7.37 0.06 23.92
C ASN A 226 7.99 1.47 23.94
N SER A 227 7.53 2.31 23.03
CA SER A 227 7.82 3.74 22.90
C SER A 227 6.73 4.32 22.00
N GLY A 228 6.37 5.59 22.12
CA GLY A 228 5.27 6.18 21.35
C GLY A 228 3.96 6.24 22.14
N THR A 229 2.82 6.32 21.44
CA THR A 229 1.57 6.78 22.09
C THR A 229 0.35 5.96 21.69
N GLN A 230 -0.43 5.54 22.68
CA GLN A 230 -1.83 5.15 22.51
C GLN A 230 -2.74 6.28 23.02
N THR A 231 -3.56 6.86 22.16
CA THR A 231 -4.57 7.85 22.54
C THR A 231 -5.94 7.20 22.51
N VAL A 232 -6.57 7.04 23.68
CA VAL A 232 -7.93 6.54 23.83
C VAL A 232 -8.89 7.72 23.84
N TYR A 233 -9.56 7.96 22.72
CA TYR A 233 -10.50 9.08 22.57
C TYR A 233 -11.81 8.81 23.32
N SER A 234 -12.62 9.87 23.50
CA SER A 234 -13.98 9.73 24.04
C SER A 234 -14.81 8.74 23.21
N GLY A 235 -15.50 7.83 23.89
CA GLY A 235 -16.21 6.69 23.28
C GLY A 235 -15.32 5.46 23.02
N GLY A 236 -13.99 5.63 22.99
CA GLY A 236 -13.03 4.55 22.84
C GLY A 236 -12.75 3.82 24.15
N SER A 237 -12.33 2.55 24.03
CA SER A 237 -11.97 1.68 25.16
C SER A 237 -10.67 0.94 24.91
N ALA A 238 -9.74 1.00 25.87
CA ALA A 238 -8.53 0.19 25.90
C ALA A 238 -8.55 -0.78 27.09
N SER A 239 -8.10 -2.01 26.88
CA SER A 239 -8.02 -3.04 27.92
C SER A 239 -6.69 -3.78 27.90
N GLY A 240 -6.12 -4.03 29.08
CA GLY A 240 -4.87 -4.80 29.22
C GLY A 240 -3.67 -4.13 28.55
N THR A 241 -3.65 -2.79 28.49
CA THR A 241 -2.51 -2.06 27.91
C THR A 241 -1.27 -2.20 28.79
N ILE A 242 -0.13 -2.51 28.21
CA ILE A 242 1.17 -2.47 28.88
C ILE A 242 1.94 -1.24 28.39
N VAL A 243 2.29 -0.33 29.28
CA VAL A 243 3.04 0.88 28.99
C VAL A 243 4.47 0.71 29.49
N SER A 244 5.43 0.58 28.57
CA SER A 244 6.85 0.43 28.87
C SER A 244 7.58 1.77 28.88
N SER A 245 8.88 1.76 29.21
CA SER A 245 9.72 2.96 29.27
C SER A 245 9.65 3.80 27.98
N GLY A 246 9.24 5.06 28.08
CA GLY A 246 9.08 5.96 26.93
C GLY A 246 7.78 5.79 26.15
N GLY A 247 6.88 4.90 26.61
CA GLY A 247 5.52 4.78 26.12
C GLY A 247 4.55 5.68 26.90
N THR A 248 3.51 6.14 26.22
CA THR A 248 2.44 6.96 26.81
C THR A 248 1.07 6.42 26.42
N GLN A 249 0.17 6.31 27.40
CA GLN A 249 -1.26 6.12 27.18
C GLN A 249 -2.02 7.40 27.58
N ASP A 250 -2.60 8.09 26.60
CA ASP A 250 -3.43 9.27 26.82
C ASP A 250 -4.92 8.87 26.83
N VAL A 251 -5.60 9.04 27.96
CA VAL A 251 -6.96 8.53 28.20
C VAL A 251 -7.97 9.67 28.30
N TYR A 252 -8.71 9.88 27.22
CA TYR A 252 -9.93 10.70 27.18
C TYR A 252 -11.22 9.85 27.25
N GLY A 253 -11.13 8.58 26.87
CA GLY A 253 -12.19 7.57 26.97
C GLY A 253 -12.03 6.67 28.19
N SER A 254 -12.07 5.35 27.99
CA SER A 254 -11.91 4.36 29.07
C SER A 254 -10.65 3.51 28.90
N ALA A 255 -9.86 3.36 29.95
CA ALA A 255 -8.75 2.42 30.03
C ALA A 255 -8.93 1.47 31.22
N THR A 256 -8.80 0.17 30.99
CA THR A 256 -8.98 -0.86 32.03
C THR A 256 -7.81 -1.83 32.08
N GLY A 257 -7.31 -2.14 33.28
CA GLY A 257 -6.21 -3.11 33.44
C GLY A 257 -4.88 -2.65 32.84
N THR A 258 -4.62 -1.33 32.79
CA THR A 258 -3.34 -0.81 32.31
C THR A 258 -2.21 -1.17 33.28
N THR A 259 -1.10 -1.71 32.78
CA THR A 259 0.14 -1.91 33.55
C THR A 259 1.18 -0.90 33.10
N ILE A 260 1.64 -0.04 34.00
CA ILE A 260 2.64 0.99 33.74
C ILE A 260 3.98 0.56 34.32
N ASN A 261 4.96 0.29 33.46
CA ASN A 261 6.32 -0.05 33.85
C ASN A 261 7.19 1.19 34.05
N GLY A 262 8.39 1.02 34.59
CA GLY A 262 9.32 2.13 34.86
C GLY A 262 9.58 2.98 33.61
N GLY A 263 9.33 4.30 33.73
CA GLY A 263 9.46 5.27 32.65
C GLY A 263 8.28 5.32 31.66
N GLY A 264 7.21 4.55 31.88
CA GLY A 264 5.95 4.65 31.14
C GLY A 264 4.97 5.62 31.78
N TYR A 265 4.03 6.15 30.99
CA TYR A 265 3.07 7.16 31.43
C TYR A 265 1.62 6.81 31.08
N GLN A 266 0.68 6.99 32.01
CA GLN A 266 -0.75 7.06 31.74
C GLN A 266 -1.31 8.43 32.13
N ASN A 267 -1.69 9.24 31.15
CA ASN A 267 -2.34 10.53 31.37
C ASN A 267 -3.85 10.36 31.29
N VAL A 268 -4.57 10.59 32.38
CA VAL A 268 -6.05 10.59 32.39
C VAL A 268 -6.54 12.02 32.29
N TYR A 269 -7.18 12.36 31.17
CA TYR A 269 -7.68 13.70 30.88
C TYR A 269 -9.13 13.87 31.35
N SER A 270 -9.62 15.12 31.32
CA SER A 270 -11.00 15.44 31.69
C SER A 270 -12.02 14.60 30.91
N GLY A 271 -12.87 13.86 31.62
CA GLY A 271 -13.86 12.95 31.05
C GLY A 271 -13.35 11.52 30.82
N GLY A 272 -12.04 11.29 30.91
CA GLY A 272 -11.43 9.97 30.85
C GLY A 272 -11.56 9.20 32.16
N SER A 273 -11.51 7.87 32.07
CA SER A 273 -11.53 6.96 33.21
C SER A 273 -10.48 5.88 33.05
N ALA A 274 -9.63 5.73 34.07
CA ALA A 274 -8.72 4.59 34.19
C ALA A 274 -9.12 3.73 35.40
N ALA A 275 -9.27 2.43 35.19
CA ALA A 275 -9.64 1.48 36.24
C ALA A 275 -8.69 0.28 36.26
N SER A 276 -8.39 -0.23 37.46
CA SER A 276 -7.45 -1.34 37.65
C SER A 276 -6.05 -1.07 37.06
N THR A 277 -5.59 0.19 37.10
CA THR A 277 -4.23 0.53 36.71
C THR A 277 -3.24 -0.02 37.75
N THR A 278 -2.23 -0.76 37.27
CA THR A 278 -1.09 -1.22 38.06
C THR A 278 0.12 -0.38 37.72
N VAL A 279 0.69 0.33 38.70
CA VAL A 279 1.88 1.17 38.51
C VAL A 279 3.08 0.50 39.16
N ASN A 280 4.03 0.04 38.34
CA ASN A 280 5.29 -0.53 38.79
C ASN A 280 6.30 0.58 39.13
N ASN A 281 7.45 0.21 39.71
CA ASN A 281 8.46 1.18 40.14
C ASN A 281 8.86 2.14 39.00
N SER A 282 8.77 3.44 39.28
CA SER A 282 9.04 4.54 38.34
C SER A 282 8.07 4.65 37.14
N GLY A 283 6.92 3.97 37.15
CA GLY A 283 5.79 4.30 36.26
C GLY A 283 5.04 5.52 36.78
N THR A 284 4.34 6.25 35.90
CA THR A 284 3.56 7.45 36.26
C THR A 284 2.16 7.41 35.68
#